data_AF-A0A7W8UJE1-F1
#
_entry.id   AF-A0A7W8UJE1-F1
#
_cell.length_a   1.000
_cell.length_b   1.000
_cell.length_c   1.000
_cell.angle_alpha   90.00
_cell.angle_beta   90.00
_cell.angle_gamma   90.00
#
_symmetry.space_group_name_H-M   'P 1'
#
loop_
_entity.id
_entity.type
_entity.pdbx_description
1 polymer ?
#
loop_
_entity_poly.entity_id
_entity_poly.type
_entity_poly.pdbx_seq_one_letter_code
_entity_poly.pdbx_strand_id
1 'polypeptide(L)'
;MRELIMTTRRQTLGLLAAAALLPIAPRFAFSAAPFSNVANAGYYRFHFGNFEVTGLSDGTMALPMAKIYQNEPIDALQRKLDENFLGEEPHISINAYLVNDGERLVLIDAGTGTLFGPGAGKLIQAPRALGIPG
;
A
#
# COMPACT_ATOMS: atom_id res chain seq x y z
N MET A 1 52.31 -35.30 27.96
CA MET A 1 53.16 -35.38 26.76
C MET A 1 52.25 -35.74 25.57
N ARG A 2 51.82 -34.76 24.77
CA ARG A 2 51.08 -34.96 23.51
C ARG A 2 52.01 -34.47 22.40
N GLU A 3 52.27 -35.32 21.41
CA GLU A 3 53.17 -34.99 20.30
C GLU A 3 52.62 -33.87 19.44
N LEU A 4 53.48 -32.90 19.10
CA LEU A 4 53.15 -31.77 18.24
C LEU A 4 53.55 -32.12 16.81
N ILE A 5 52.57 -32.34 15.94
CA ILE A 5 52.76 -32.51 14.50
C ILE A 5 53.35 -31.21 13.93
N MET A 6 54.62 -31.26 13.52
CA MET A 6 55.31 -30.16 12.83
C MET A 6 54.74 -30.01 11.42
N THR A 7 53.80 -29.07 11.24
CA THR A 7 53.32 -28.66 9.92
C THR A 7 54.29 -27.64 9.32
N THR A 8 54.83 -27.95 8.14
CA THR A 8 55.92 -27.18 7.50
C THR A 8 55.38 -25.95 6.78
N ARG A 9 56.09 -24.81 6.88
CA ARG A 9 55.78 -23.48 6.27
C ARG A 9 55.40 -23.46 4.78
N ARG A 10 55.65 -24.54 4.02
CA ARG A 10 55.24 -24.66 2.61
C ARG A 10 53.75 -24.93 2.43
N GLN A 11 53.09 -25.52 3.43
CA GLN A 11 51.65 -25.81 3.37
C GLN A 11 50.79 -24.58 3.68
N THR A 12 51.31 -23.59 4.41
CA THR A 12 50.58 -22.36 4.74
C THR A 12 50.49 -21.39 3.56
N LEU A 13 51.49 -21.35 2.66
CA LEU A 13 51.45 -20.44 1.50
C LEU A 13 50.44 -20.88 0.41
N GLY A 14 50.22 -22.19 0.23
CA GLY A 14 49.27 -22.69 -0.78
C GLY A 14 47.81 -22.39 -0.41
N LEU A 15 47.48 -22.39 0.89
CA LEU A 15 46.13 -22.11 1.39
C LEU A 15 45.75 -20.63 1.29
N LEU A 16 46.71 -19.70 1.39
CA LEU A 16 46.46 -18.27 1.25
C LEU A 16 46.17 -17.84 -0.20
N ALA A 17 46.78 -18.50 -1.20
CA ALA A 17 46.54 -18.17 -2.61
C ALA A 17 45.13 -18.58 -3.08
N ALA A 18 44.58 -19.68 -2.54
CA ALA A 18 43.22 -20.12 -2.86
C ALA A 18 42.13 -19.22 -2.23
N ALA A 19 42.42 -18.60 -1.07
CA ALA A 19 41.49 -17.70 -0.40
C ALA A 19 41.35 -16.32 -1.08
N ALA A 20 42.37 -15.88 -1.84
CA ALA A 20 42.40 -14.57 -2.49
C ALA A 20 41.56 -14.47 -3.78
N LEU A 21 41.11 -15.60 -4.34
CA LEU A 21 40.32 -15.64 -5.59
C LEU A 21 38.79 -15.66 -5.37
N LEU A 22 38.33 -15.77 -4.13
CA LEU A 22 36.89 -15.79 -3.78
C LEU A 22 36.10 -14.49 -4.09
N PRO A 23 36.66 -13.26 -4.08
CA PRO A 23 35.85 -12.06 -4.27
C PRO A 23 35.52 -11.72 -5.74
N ILE A 24 36.03 -12.45 -6.73
CA ILE A 24 35.89 -12.14 -8.18
C ILE A 24 34.86 -13.07 -8.87
N ALA A 25 34.22 -13.99 -8.15
CA ALA A 25 33.14 -14.79 -8.72
C ALA A 25 31.97 -13.87 -9.13
N PRO A 26 31.42 -14.01 -10.36
CA PRO A 26 30.25 -13.24 -10.78
C PRO A 26 29.09 -13.57 -9.85
N ARG A 27 28.65 -12.58 -9.09
CA ARG A 27 27.42 -12.69 -8.31
C ARG A 27 26.25 -12.50 -9.27
N PHE A 28 25.61 -13.59 -9.64
CA PHE A 28 24.31 -13.53 -10.30
C PHE A 28 23.30 -12.94 -9.30
N ALA A 29 22.92 -11.67 -9.51
CA ALA A 29 21.79 -11.08 -8.81
C ALA A 29 20.52 -11.45 -9.57
N PHE A 30 19.63 -12.23 -8.96
CA PHE A 30 18.30 -12.46 -9.49
C PHE A 30 17.46 -11.19 -9.27
N SER A 31 17.06 -10.53 -10.35
CA SER A 31 16.22 -9.31 -10.31
C SER A 31 14.72 -9.61 -10.15
N ALA A 32 14.33 -10.87 -10.00
CA ALA A 32 12.94 -11.25 -9.80
C ALA A 32 12.55 -11.05 -8.33
N ALA A 33 11.89 -9.93 -8.03
CA ALA A 33 11.24 -9.71 -6.75
C ALA A 33 9.87 -10.43 -6.74
N PRO A 34 9.46 -11.05 -5.62
CA PRO A 34 8.11 -11.57 -5.48
C PRO A 34 7.08 -10.43 -5.62
N PHE A 35 5.86 -10.77 -6.06
CA PHE A 35 4.77 -9.80 -6.08
C PHE A 35 4.58 -9.18 -4.69
N SER A 36 4.49 -7.86 -4.65
CA SER A 36 4.24 -7.13 -3.43
C SER A 36 2.81 -7.40 -2.96
N ASN A 37 2.67 -7.91 -1.73
CA ASN A 37 1.39 -7.98 -1.03
C ASN A 37 1.13 -6.72 -0.18
N VAL A 38 1.90 -5.64 -0.41
CA VAL A 38 1.70 -4.37 0.30
C VAL A 38 0.42 -3.73 -0.21
N ALA A 39 -0.54 -3.54 0.71
CA ALA A 39 -1.76 -2.81 0.41
C ALA A 39 -1.45 -1.37 0.01
N ASN A 40 -2.27 -0.81 -0.88
CA ASN A 40 -2.20 0.62 -1.21
C ASN A 40 -2.31 1.46 0.06
N ALA A 41 -1.61 2.59 0.10
CA ALA A 41 -1.48 3.42 1.31
C ALA A 41 -2.81 3.97 1.85
N GLY A 42 -3.91 3.88 1.09
CA GLY A 42 -5.23 4.36 1.50
C GLY A 42 -5.33 5.89 1.52
N TYR A 43 -4.34 6.59 0.99
CA TYR A 43 -4.38 8.03 0.82
C TYR A 43 -3.68 8.47 -0.47
N TYR A 44 -4.03 9.67 -0.93
CA TYR A 44 -3.39 10.33 -2.06
C TYR A 44 -3.22 11.82 -1.76
N ARG A 45 -2.00 12.31 -1.90
CA ARG A 45 -1.63 13.69 -1.57
C ARG A 45 -1.34 14.50 -2.82
N PHE A 46 -1.87 15.71 -2.87
CA PHE A 46 -1.70 16.65 -3.96
C PHE A 46 -1.80 18.10 -3.46
N HIS A 47 -1.34 19.05 -4.27
CA HIS A 47 -1.50 20.46 -3.99
C HIS A 47 -2.68 21.06 -4.74
N PHE A 48 -3.38 22.01 -4.11
CA PHE A 48 -4.39 22.85 -4.73
C PHE A 48 -4.12 24.31 -4.37
N GLY A 49 -3.49 25.06 -5.28
CA GLY A 49 -2.94 26.37 -4.94
C GLY A 49 -1.93 26.26 -3.79
N ASN A 50 -2.17 27.00 -2.71
CA ASN A 50 -1.30 26.99 -1.52
C ASN A 50 -1.67 25.90 -0.51
N PHE A 51 -2.71 25.10 -0.77
CA PHE A 51 -3.13 24.03 0.12
C PHE A 51 -2.40 22.72 -0.23
N GLU A 52 -2.02 21.97 0.79
CA GLU A 52 -1.75 20.53 0.67
C GLU A 52 -3.04 19.78 1.01
N VAL A 53 -3.56 18.99 0.06
CA VAL A 53 -4.76 18.19 0.24
C VAL A 53 -4.37 16.71 0.23
N THR A 54 -4.87 15.97 1.21
CA THR A 54 -4.74 14.52 1.28
C THR A 54 -6.13 13.89 1.25
N GLY A 55 -6.47 13.22 0.14
CA GLY A 55 -7.63 12.34 0.09
C GLY A 55 -7.34 11.07 0.88
N LEU A 56 -8.26 10.69 1.76
CA LEU A 56 -8.16 9.53 2.64
C LEU A 56 -9.30 8.57 2.31
N SER A 57 -8.99 7.29 2.11
CA SER A 57 -10.00 6.25 1.91
C SER A 57 -10.40 5.65 3.26
N ASP A 58 -11.70 5.66 3.55
CA ASP A 58 -12.29 4.88 4.64
C ASP A 58 -12.60 3.44 4.19
N GLY A 59 -12.49 3.15 2.90
CA GLY A 59 -12.74 1.84 2.29
C GLY A 59 -13.77 1.91 1.18
N THR A 60 -14.39 0.77 0.88
CA THR A 60 -15.43 0.66 -0.15
C THR A 60 -16.61 -0.17 0.32
N MET A 61 -17.74 0.01 -0.34
CA MET A 61 -18.96 -0.74 -0.10
C MET A 61 -19.62 -1.10 -1.43
N ALA A 62 -20.01 -2.35 -1.60
CA ALA A 62 -20.82 -2.78 -2.75
C ALA A 62 -22.28 -2.38 -2.48
N LEU A 63 -22.91 -1.70 -3.44
CA LEU A 63 -24.28 -1.22 -3.29
C LEU A 63 -25.12 -1.50 -4.53
N PRO A 64 -26.39 -1.94 -4.39
CA PRO A 64 -27.30 -2.14 -5.51
C PRO A 64 -27.83 -0.79 -6.01
N MET A 65 -26.99 -0.02 -6.71
CA MET A 65 -27.24 1.39 -7.02
C MET A 65 -28.54 1.62 -7.80
N ALA A 66 -28.91 0.70 -8.70
CA ALA A 66 -30.17 0.77 -9.45
C ALA A 66 -31.42 0.72 -8.55
N LYS A 67 -31.32 0.17 -7.32
CA LYS A 67 -32.39 0.16 -6.31
C LYS A 67 -32.35 1.37 -5.37
N ILE A 68 -31.24 2.11 -5.36
CA ILE A 68 -31.01 3.27 -4.48
C ILE A 68 -31.39 4.57 -5.18
N TYR A 69 -31.00 4.72 -6.46
CA TYR A 69 -31.33 5.90 -7.23
C TYR A 69 -32.84 5.99 -7.47
N GLN A 70 -33.33 7.23 -7.50
CA GLN A 70 -34.74 7.55 -7.69
C GLN A 70 -34.94 8.27 -9.03
N ASN A 71 -36.20 8.41 -9.44
CA ASN A 71 -36.63 9.13 -10.65
C ASN A 71 -36.34 8.45 -11.99
N GLU A 72 -35.97 7.17 -11.99
CA GLU A 72 -35.83 6.36 -13.20
C GLU A 72 -36.16 4.88 -12.92
N PRO A 73 -36.71 4.12 -13.89
CA PRO A 73 -36.91 2.68 -13.74
C PRO A 73 -35.61 1.92 -13.45
N ILE A 74 -35.69 0.88 -12.61
CA ILE A 74 -34.53 0.07 -12.18
C ILE A 74 -33.79 -0.54 -13.38
N ASP A 75 -34.50 -1.00 -14.41
CA ASP A 75 -33.91 -1.62 -15.60
C ASP A 75 -33.14 -0.61 -16.47
N ALA A 76 -33.61 0.64 -16.53
CA ALA A 76 -32.90 1.71 -17.22
C ALA A 76 -31.65 2.13 -16.42
N LEU A 77 -31.74 2.21 -15.09
CA LEU A 77 -30.58 2.46 -14.22
C LEU A 77 -29.54 1.35 -14.31
N GLN A 78 -29.97 0.08 -14.26
CA GLN A 78 -29.05 -1.06 -14.35
C GLN A 78 -28.30 -1.05 -15.69
N ARG A 79 -29.00 -0.78 -16.80
CA ARG A 79 -28.38 -0.65 -18.11
C ARG A 79 -27.30 0.43 -18.15
N LYS A 80 -27.55 1.59 -17.52
CA LYS A 80 -26.53 2.66 -17.41
C LYS A 80 -25.32 2.22 -16.60
N LEU A 81 -25.51 1.46 -15.52
CA LEU A 81 -24.40 0.89 -14.76
C LEU A 81 -23.59 -0.10 -15.62
N ASP A 82 -24.28 -0.97 -16.36
CA ASP A 82 -23.64 -1.97 -17.22
C ASP A 82 -22.88 -1.31 -18.39
N GLU A 83 -23.44 -0.28 -19.01
CA GLU A 83 -22.79 0.54 -20.06
C GLU A 83 -21.49 1.21 -19.57
N ASN A 84 -21.36 1.40 -18.24
CA ASN A 84 -20.16 1.94 -17.60
C ASN A 84 -19.31 0.87 -16.91
N PHE A 85 -19.56 -0.41 -17.17
CA PHE A 85 -18.82 -1.55 -16.61
C PHE A 85 -18.88 -1.64 -15.08
N LEU A 86 -19.96 -1.15 -14.46
CA LEU A 86 -20.15 -1.11 -13.01
C LEU A 86 -20.87 -2.34 -12.46
N GLY A 87 -21.74 -2.98 -13.26
CA GLY A 87 -22.51 -4.16 -12.86
C GLY A 87 -23.64 -3.86 -11.88
N GLU A 88 -24.15 -4.91 -11.22
CA GLU A 88 -25.33 -4.82 -10.32
C GLU A 88 -25.02 -4.16 -8.97
N GLU A 89 -23.85 -4.47 -8.40
CA GLU A 89 -23.42 -3.96 -7.09
C GLU A 89 -22.02 -3.32 -7.17
N PRO A 90 -21.89 -2.15 -7.83
CA PRO A 90 -20.61 -1.47 -7.89
C PRO A 90 -20.07 -1.12 -6.50
N HIS A 91 -18.75 -1.23 -6.37
CA HIS A 91 -18.04 -0.78 -5.18
C HIS A 91 -17.92 0.75 -5.20
N ILE A 92 -18.64 1.41 -4.30
CA ILE A 92 -18.50 2.85 -4.06
C ILE A 92 -17.35 3.12 -3.09
N SER A 93 -16.61 4.21 -3.31
CA SER A 93 -15.56 4.66 -2.40
C SER A 93 -16.14 5.55 -1.31
N ILE A 94 -15.65 5.38 -0.08
CA ILE A 94 -15.93 6.26 1.05
C ILE A 94 -14.65 7.02 1.34
N ASN A 95 -14.70 8.35 1.22
CA ASN A 95 -13.51 9.19 1.32
C ASN A 95 -13.73 10.32 2.34
N ALA A 96 -12.63 10.77 2.94
CA ALA A 96 -12.52 12.00 3.70
C ALA A 96 -11.31 12.78 3.20
N TYR A 97 -11.16 14.04 3.64
CA TYR A 97 -10.07 14.90 3.18
C TYR A 97 -9.40 15.62 4.34
N LEU A 98 -8.06 15.55 4.36
CA LEU A 98 -7.22 16.42 5.16
C LEU A 98 -6.75 17.59 4.31
N VAL A 99 -6.96 18.81 4.79
CA VAL A 99 -6.53 20.05 4.13
C VAL A 99 -5.59 20.79 5.07
N ASN A 100 -4.37 21.03 4.61
CA ASN A 100 -3.37 21.81 5.30
C ASN A 100 -3.14 23.12 4.53
N ASP A 101 -3.36 24.26 5.19
CA ASP A 101 -3.16 25.60 4.62
C ASP A 101 -1.83 26.27 5.05
N GLY A 102 -1.02 25.56 5.83
CA GLY A 102 0.23 26.05 6.42
C GLY A 102 0.08 26.56 7.86
N GLU A 103 -1.14 26.88 8.30
CA GLU A 103 -1.45 27.33 9.66
C GLU A 103 -2.34 26.33 10.41
N ARG A 104 -3.19 25.62 9.69
CA ARG A 104 -4.23 24.74 10.19
C ARG A 104 -4.24 23.44 9.40
N LEU A 105 -4.63 22.39 10.11
CA LEU A 105 -4.94 21.09 9.53
C LEU A 105 -6.42 20.81 9.79
N VAL A 106 -7.22 20.75 8.72
CA VAL A 106 -8.67 20.57 8.77
C VAL A 106 -9.03 19.21 8.19
N LEU A 107 -9.82 18.44 8.93
CA LEU A 107 -10.45 17.21 8.44
C LEU A 107 -11.88 17.52 7.97
N ILE A 108 -12.19 17.09 6.75
CA ILE A 108 -13.53 17.13 6.15
C ILE A 108 -14.02 15.68 6.04
N ASP A 109 -15.18 15.41 6.65
CA ASP A 109 -15.75 14.08 6.93
C ASP A 109 -14.91 13.20 7.87
N ALA A 110 -15.55 12.20 8.50
CA ALA A 110 -14.94 11.34 9.51
C ALA A 110 -15.08 9.84 9.20
N GLY A 111 -15.40 9.50 7.95
CA GLY A 111 -15.64 8.11 7.54
C GLY A 111 -16.85 7.49 8.24
N THR A 112 -16.91 6.16 8.26
CA THR A 112 -18.09 5.41 8.73
C THR A 112 -17.90 4.74 10.10
N GLY A 113 -16.68 4.73 10.63
CA GLY A 113 -16.37 4.02 11.87
C GLY A 113 -16.75 2.54 11.75
N THR A 114 -17.67 2.07 12.58
CA THR A 114 -18.13 0.67 12.58
C THR A 114 -19.45 0.45 11.84
N LEU A 115 -20.03 1.48 11.22
CA LEU A 115 -21.40 1.45 10.73
C LEU A 115 -21.59 0.60 9.47
N PHE A 116 -20.61 0.57 8.56
CA PHE A 116 -20.75 -0.03 7.22
C PHE A 116 -19.96 -1.33 7.04
N GLY A 117 -19.73 -2.05 8.14
CA GLY A 117 -19.10 -3.37 8.12
C GLY A 117 -17.61 -3.35 7.76
N PRO A 118 -16.99 -4.53 7.53
CA PRO A 118 -15.54 -4.67 7.43
C PRO A 118 -14.90 -4.10 6.15
N GLY A 119 -15.72 -3.77 5.15
CA GLY A 119 -15.25 -3.13 3.91
C GLY A 119 -14.80 -1.68 4.11
N ALA A 120 -15.36 -1.01 5.13
CA ALA A 120 -15.16 0.40 5.47
C ALA A 120 -14.50 0.56 6.87
N GLY A 121 -14.52 1.78 7.43
CA GLY A 121 -13.97 2.06 8.77
C GLY A 121 -12.44 2.14 8.84
N LYS A 122 -11.77 2.30 7.70
CA LYS A 122 -10.30 2.26 7.58
C LYS A 122 -9.65 3.63 7.69
N LEU A 123 -10.43 4.70 7.85
CA LEU A 123 -9.95 6.07 7.73
C LEU A 123 -8.70 6.36 8.57
N ILE A 124 -8.67 5.94 9.83
CA ILE A 124 -7.59 6.26 10.78
C ILE A 124 -6.24 5.59 10.43
N GLN A 125 -6.20 4.67 9.46
CA GLN A 125 -4.95 4.07 9.00
C GLN A 125 -4.06 5.11 8.30
N ALA A 126 -4.65 5.95 7.45
CA ALA A 126 -3.90 6.93 6.66
C ALA A 126 -3.32 8.08 7.51
N PRO A 127 -4.08 8.80 8.37
CA PRO A 127 -3.52 9.81 9.27
C PRO A 127 -2.38 9.27 10.14
N ARG A 128 -2.52 8.05 10.69
CA ARG A 128 -1.44 7.41 11.47
C ARG A 128 -0.18 7.17 10.66
N ALA A 129 -0.31 6.69 9.41
CA ALA A 129 0.82 6.52 8.51
C ALA A 129 1.51 7.85 8.15
N LEU A 130 0.77 8.96 8.22
CA LEU A 130 1.26 10.33 8.00
C LEU A 130 1.78 11.00 9.28
N GLY A 131 1.77 10.30 10.41
CA GLY A 131 2.19 10.85 11.71
C GLY A 131 1.20 11.82 12.34
N ILE A 132 -0.04 11.85 11.86
CA ILE A 132 -1.12 12.71 12.40
C ILE A 132 -1.86 11.91 13.48
N PRO A 133 -1.99 12.44 14.71
CA PRO A 133 -2.72 11.77 15.78
C PRO A 133 -4.21 11.62 15.42
N GLY A 134 -4.80 10.50 15.87
CA GLY A 134 -6.22 10.19 15.69
C GLY A 134 -7.07 10.56 16.89
#